data_AF-A0A972K823-F1
#
_entry.id   AF-A0A972K823-F1
#
_cell.length_a   1.000
_cell.length_b   1.000
_cell.length_c   1.000
_cell.angle_alpha   90.00
_cell.angle_beta   90.00
_cell.angle_gamma   90.00
#
_symmetry.space_group_name_H-M   'P 1'
#
loop_
_entity.id
_entity.type
_entity.pdbx_description
1 polymer ?
#
loop_
_entity_poly.entity_id
_entity_poly.type
_entity_poly.pdbx_seq_one_letter_code
_entity_poly.pdbx_strand_id
1 'polypeptide(L)'
;MYKGEYIALFNDKELLTKEKDSYGATHAEVGGWFLEEALLPEEIVFPVYYHHDLEKIEKHKGIALAVALAEALVSKFSSNTTSDGIYNEEIEQTLLSLGLKEKDIEDIGELIEVEQENIRTFFGL
;
A
#
# COMPACT_ATOMS: atom_id res chain seq x y z
N MET A 1 -5.48 13.27 19.73
CA MET A 1 -5.79 12.41 20.89
C MET A 1 -5.86 10.91 20.53
N TYR A 2 -5.73 10.48 19.26
CA TYR A 2 -5.83 9.06 18.86
C TYR A 2 -4.54 8.42 18.34
N LYS A 3 -3.45 9.18 18.20
CA LYS A 3 -2.20 8.70 17.58
C LYS A 3 -1.61 7.47 18.27
N GLY A 4 -1.56 7.46 19.60
CA GLY A 4 -0.99 6.33 20.36
C GLY A 4 -1.83 5.06 20.26
N GLU A 5 -3.16 5.20 20.27
CA GLU A 5 -4.10 4.09 20.11
C GLU A 5 -4.02 3.50 18.70
N TYR A 6 -3.96 4.35 17.68
CA TYR A 6 -3.84 3.91 16.29
C TYR A 6 -2.52 3.19 16.02
N ILE A 7 -1.39 3.69 16.53
CA ILE A 7 -0.08 3.03 16.39
C ILE A 7 -0.09 1.61 16.97
N ALA A 8 -0.88 1.35 18.01
CA ALA A 8 -1.00 0.02 18.59
C ALA A 8 -1.78 -0.96 17.70
N LEU A 9 -2.64 -0.46 16.81
CA LEU A 9 -3.40 -1.25 15.83
C LEU A 9 -2.64 -1.46 14.52
N PHE A 10 -1.71 -0.57 14.20
CA PHE A 10 -1.09 -0.47 12.87
C PHE A 10 -0.46 -1.76 12.34
N ASN A 11 0.16 -2.58 13.21
CA ASN A 11 0.79 -3.85 12.80
C ASN A 11 -0.13 -5.07 12.97
N ASP A 12 -1.43 -4.84 13.18
CA ASP A 12 -2.39 -5.90 13.41
C ASP A 12 -2.84 -6.53 12.09
N LYS A 13 -2.94 -7.86 12.05
CA LYS A 13 -3.38 -8.59 10.86
C LYS A 13 -4.84 -8.30 10.48
N GLU A 14 -5.63 -7.79 11.42
CA GLU A 14 -7.02 -7.39 11.20
C GLU A 14 -7.17 -5.86 11.21
N LEU A 15 -6.11 -5.11 10.84
CA LEU A 15 -6.08 -3.64 10.86
C LEU A 15 -7.36 -3.03 10.31
N LEU A 16 -7.74 -3.37 9.06
CA LEU A 16 -8.93 -2.80 8.41
C LEU A 16 -10.22 -3.03 9.20
N THR A 17 -10.40 -4.22 9.76
CA THR A 17 -11.57 -4.55 10.60
C THR A 17 -11.55 -3.73 11.88
N LYS A 18 -10.40 -3.65 12.55
CA LYS A 18 -10.25 -2.89 13.81
C LYS A 18 -10.42 -1.39 13.59
N GLU A 19 -9.97 -0.86 12.46
CA GLU A 19 -10.18 0.52 12.06
C GLU A 19 -11.67 0.81 11.86
N LYS A 20 -12.38 -0.06 11.12
CA LYS A 20 -13.83 0.03 10.95
C LYS A 20 -14.57 -0.01 12.29
N ASP A 21 -14.21 -0.93 13.18
CA ASP A 21 -14.87 -1.07 14.47
C ASP A 21 -14.61 0.12 15.41
N SER A 22 -13.39 0.68 15.39
CA SER A 22 -12.98 1.74 16.30
C SER A 22 -13.34 3.15 15.79
N TYR A 23 -13.29 3.36 14.48
CA TYR A 23 -13.36 4.68 13.85
C TYR A 23 -14.46 4.80 12.78
N GLY A 24 -15.10 3.70 12.38
CA GLY A 24 -16.15 3.68 11.35
C GLY A 24 -15.63 3.69 9.91
N ALA A 25 -14.30 3.78 9.72
CA ALA A 25 -13.64 3.85 8.42
C ALA A 25 -12.25 3.22 8.46
N THR A 26 -11.75 2.73 7.32
CA THR A 26 -10.34 2.31 7.18
C THR A 26 -9.44 3.49 6.82
N HIS A 27 -8.13 3.34 7.00
CA HIS A 27 -7.18 4.37 6.59
C HIS A 27 -7.20 4.62 5.07
N ALA A 28 -7.42 3.59 4.25
CA ALA A 28 -7.57 3.72 2.79
C ALA A 28 -8.80 4.59 2.43
N GLU A 29 -9.94 4.37 3.10
CA GLU A 29 -11.15 5.18 2.88
C GLU A 29 -10.93 6.65 3.29
N VAL A 30 -10.36 6.87 4.48
CA VAL A 30 -10.06 8.22 4.97
C VAL A 30 -9.06 8.93 4.07
N GLY A 31 -8.04 8.22 3.59
CA GLY A 31 -7.07 8.73 2.62
C GLY A 31 -7.73 9.13 1.31
N GLY A 32 -8.61 8.28 0.77
CA GLY A 32 -9.36 8.60 -0.44
C GLY A 32 -10.27 9.81 -0.28
N TRP A 33 -11.06 9.89 0.81
CA TRP A 33 -11.91 11.06 1.11
C TRP A 33 -11.09 12.33 1.21
N PHE A 34 -9.93 12.28 1.88
CA PHE A 34 -9.05 13.43 1.98
C PHE A 34 -8.57 13.94 0.60
N LEU A 35 -8.19 13.03 -0.30
CA LEU A 35 -7.72 13.38 -1.64
C LEU A 35 -8.87 13.88 -2.53
N GLU A 36 -10.06 13.33 -2.37
CA GLU A 36 -11.27 13.78 -3.07
C GLU A 36 -11.66 15.21 -2.65
N GLU A 37 -11.69 15.49 -1.34
CA GLU A 37 -11.94 16.84 -0.79
C GLU A 37 -10.84 17.84 -1.20
N ALA A 38 -9.62 17.36 -1.42
CA ALA A 38 -8.51 18.15 -1.98
C ALA A 38 -8.61 18.37 -3.50
N LEU A 39 -9.69 17.90 -4.15
CA LEU A 39 -9.97 18.03 -5.59
C LEU A 39 -8.89 17.37 -6.46
N LEU A 40 -8.30 16.28 -5.99
CA LEU A 40 -7.38 15.48 -6.80
C LEU A 40 -8.14 14.60 -7.81
N PRO A 41 -7.52 14.31 -8.96
CA PRO A 41 -8.13 13.47 -9.99
C PRO A 41 -8.36 12.03 -9.49
N GLU A 42 -9.38 11.37 -10.03
CA GLU A 42 -9.76 10.00 -9.67
C GLU A 42 -8.60 8.99 -9.86
N GLU A 43 -7.70 9.24 -10.81
CA GLU A 43 -6.47 8.46 -11.04
C GLU A 43 -5.55 8.41 -9.81
N ILE A 44 -5.67 9.36 -8.88
CA ILE A 44 -4.93 9.41 -7.62
C ILE A 44 -5.80 8.99 -6.43
N VAL A 45 -7.07 9.41 -6.42
CA VAL A 45 -8.01 9.07 -5.34
C VAL A 45 -8.28 7.56 -5.29
N PHE A 46 -8.57 6.95 -6.43
CA PHE A 46 -9.04 5.57 -6.48
C PHE A 46 -7.97 4.55 -6.06
N PRO A 47 -6.70 4.66 -6.47
CA PRO A 47 -5.67 3.76 -5.96
C PRO A 47 -5.52 3.79 -4.44
N VAL A 48 -5.60 4.98 -3.83
CA VAL A 48 -5.53 5.11 -2.37
C VAL A 48 -6.76 4.51 -1.71
N TYR A 49 -7.96 4.69 -2.27
CA TYR A 49 -9.17 4.14 -1.68
C TYR A 49 -9.28 2.61 -1.80
N TYR A 50 -8.85 2.04 -2.95
CA TYR A 50 -9.19 0.66 -3.32
C TYR A 50 -8.01 -0.33 -3.36
N HIS A 51 -6.78 0.05 -3.00
CA HIS A 51 -5.63 -0.86 -3.11
C HIS A 51 -5.75 -2.16 -2.27
N HIS A 52 -6.52 -2.16 -1.18
CA HIS A 52 -6.83 -3.38 -0.42
C HIS A 52 -8.09 -4.14 -0.90
N ASP A 53 -8.88 -3.58 -1.84
CA ASP A 53 -10.16 -4.16 -2.30
C ASP A 53 -10.37 -3.92 -3.80
N LEU A 54 -9.53 -4.57 -4.61
CA LEU A 54 -9.51 -4.44 -6.06
C LEU A 54 -10.78 -4.99 -6.73
N GLU A 55 -11.60 -5.78 -6.02
CA GLU A 55 -12.88 -6.29 -6.54
C GLU A 55 -13.95 -5.19 -6.63
N LYS A 56 -13.83 -4.13 -5.81
CA LYS A 56 -14.79 -3.02 -5.79
C LYS A 56 -14.52 -1.93 -6.82
N ILE A 57 -13.52 -2.10 -7.68
CA ILE A 57 -13.10 -1.08 -8.63
C ILE A 57 -12.89 -1.65 -10.04
N GLU A 58 -13.46 -0.96 -11.02
CA GLU A 58 -13.26 -1.23 -12.46
C GLU A 58 -12.54 -0.07 -13.15
N LYS A 59 -12.96 1.17 -12.89
CA LYS A 59 -12.31 2.37 -13.41
C LYS A 59 -10.95 2.55 -12.73
N HIS A 60 -9.87 2.78 -13.49
CA HIS A 60 -8.50 2.94 -12.98
C HIS A 60 -7.94 1.74 -12.18
N LYS A 61 -8.57 0.55 -12.27
CA LYS A 61 -8.16 -0.66 -11.54
C LYS A 61 -6.67 -1.00 -11.71
N GLY A 62 -6.10 -0.77 -12.89
CA GLY A 62 -4.68 -1.02 -13.15
C GLY A 62 -3.74 -0.16 -12.28
N ILE A 63 -4.13 1.08 -11.96
CA ILE A 63 -3.34 1.97 -11.10
C ILE A 63 -3.48 1.53 -9.64
N ALA A 64 -4.69 1.17 -9.20
CA ALA A 64 -4.92 0.61 -7.87
C ALA A 64 -4.13 -0.69 -7.65
N LEU A 65 -4.13 -1.57 -8.65
CA LEU A 65 -3.32 -2.79 -8.65
C LEU A 65 -1.82 -2.47 -8.55
N ALA A 66 -1.33 -1.48 -9.28
CA ALA A 66 0.08 -1.08 -9.19
C ALA A 66 0.46 -0.63 -7.78
N VAL A 67 -0.41 0.11 -7.07
CA VAL A 67 -0.18 0.52 -5.68
C VAL A 67 -0.16 -0.71 -4.75
N ALA A 68 -1.14 -1.60 -4.85
CA ALA A 68 -1.22 -2.81 -4.04
C ALA A 68 0.02 -3.72 -4.22
N LEU A 69 0.49 -3.88 -5.46
CA LEU A 69 1.67 -4.67 -5.77
C LEU A 69 2.96 -4.01 -5.26
N ALA A 70 3.08 -2.69 -5.41
CA ALA A 70 4.22 -1.94 -4.88
C ALA A 70 4.31 -2.07 -3.36
N GLU A 71 3.19 -1.99 -2.67
CA GLU A 71 3.11 -2.14 -1.22
C GLU A 71 3.55 -3.53 -0.75
N ALA A 72 3.08 -4.59 -1.42
CA ALA A 72 3.50 -5.96 -1.14
C ALA A 72 4.99 -6.20 -1.45
N LEU A 73 5.54 -5.58 -2.51
CA LEU A 73 6.98 -5.65 -2.79
C LEU A 73 7.81 -4.99 -1.69
N VAL A 74 7.37 -3.83 -1.19
CA VAL A 74 7.98 -3.18 -0.04
C VAL A 74 7.91 -4.08 1.21
N SER A 75 6.76 -4.72 1.47
CA SER A 75 6.63 -5.62 2.63
C SER A 75 7.54 -6.86 2.53
N LYS A 76 7.87 -7.32 1.31
CA LYS A 76 8.80 -8.44 1.07
C LYS A 76 10.25 -8.06 1.37
N PHE A 77 10.68 -6.88 0.92
CA PHE A 77 12.09 -6.50 0.92
C PHE A 77 12.49 -5.54 2.05
N SER A 78 11.53 -4.88 2.71
CA SER A 78 11.79 -3.97 3.82
C SER A 78 11.18 -4.48 5.11
N SER A 79 12.03 -4.82 6.09
CA SER A 79 11.63 -5.29 7.41
C SER A 79 11.24 -4.19 8.39
N ASN A 80 11.42 -2.92 8.01
CA ASN A 80 11.30 -1.75 8.88
C ASN A 80 10.24 -0.73 8.42
N THR A 81 9.35 -1.08 7.49
CA THR A 81 8.35 -0.14 6.98
C THR A 81 7.02 -0.26 7.70
N THR A 82 6.38 0.89 7.91
CA THR A 82 4.97 0.99 8.29
C THR A 82 4.09 0.69 7.07
N SER A 83 4.22 -0.50 6.51
CA SER A 83 3.40 -1.01 5.41
C SER A 83 2.54 -2.15 5.95
N ASP A 84 1.25 -2.15 5.63
CA ASP A 84 0.31 -3.22 5.93
C ASP A 84 0.05 -4.14 4.71
N GLY A 85 0.82 -3.96 3.62
CA GLY A 85 0.85 -4.87 2.50
C GLY A 85 1.31 -6.27 2.88
N ILE A 86 0.78 -7.26 2.16
CA ILE A 86 1.11 -8.67 2.36
C ILE A 86 1.65 -9.25 1.06
N TYR A 87 2.91 -9.68 1.08
CA TYR A 87 3.45 -10.50 0.00
C TYR A 87 3.10 -11.98 0.21
N ASN A 88 2.35 -12.55 -0.73
CA ASN A 88 1.93 -13.96 -0.71
C ASN A 88 2.00 -14.57 -2.12
N GLU A 89 1.62 -15.86 -2.25
CA GLU A 89 1.64 -16.58 -3.53
C GLU A 89 0.73 -15.94 -4.59
N GLU A 90 -0.44 -15.42 -4.20
CA GLU A 90 -1.38 -14.77 -5.12
C GLU A 90 -0.79 -13.47 -5.71
N ILE A 91 -0.14 -12.66 -4.89
CA ILE A 91 0.58 -11.46 -5.33
C ILE A 91 1.72 -11.84 -6.27
N GLU A 92 2.50 -12.87 -5.94
CA GLU A 92 3.58 -13.35 -6.80
C GLU A 92 3.05 -13.81 -8.16
N GLN A 93 1.99 -14.62 -8.18
CA GLN A 93 1.35 -15.04 -9.44
C GLN A 93 0.81 -13.84 -10.23
N THR A 94 0.27 -12.83 -9.55
CA THR A 94 -0.21 -11.61 -10.19
C THR A 94 0.94 -10.86 -10.87
N LEU A 95 2.06 -10.66 -10.19
CA LEU A 95 3.27 -10.04 -10.76
C LEU A 95 3.76 -10.80 -12.00
N LEU A 96 3.85 -12.14 -11.91
CA LEU A 96 4.24 -12.99 -13.03
C LEU A 96 3.26 -12.91 -14.21
N SER A 97 1.96 -12.86 -13.93
CA SER A 97 0.91 -12.74 -14.96
C SER A 97 0.95 -11.40 -15.71
N LEU A 98 1.46 -10.35 -15.07
CA LEU A 98 1.69 -9.03 -15.66
C LEU A 98 2.99 -8.97 -16.49
N GLY A 99 3.76 -10.06 -16.51
CA GLY A 99 4.96 -10.19 -17.32
C GLY A 99 6.27 -9.87 -16.59
N LEU A 100 6.22 -9.61 -15.28
CA LEU A 100 7.44 -9.55 -14.47
C LEU A 100 7.99 -10.97 -14.31
N LYS A 101 9.30 -11.11 -14.31
CA LYS A 101 10.01 -12.35 -14.02
C LYS A 101 10.50 -12.32 -12.58
N GLU A 102 10.85 -13.48 -12.05
CA GLU A 102 11.52 -13.60 -10.75
C GLU A 102 12.72 -12.65 -10.64
N LYS A 103 13.55 -12.59 -11.69
CA LYS A 103 14.68 -11.66 -11.77
C LYS A 103 14.25 -10.19 -11.68
N ASP A 104 13.13 -9.79 -12.30
CA ASP A 104 12.67 -8.41 -12.22
C ASP A 104 12.24 -8.06 -10.79
N ILE A 105 11.65 -9.02 -10.06
CA ILE A 105 11.27 -8.88 -8.65
C ILE A 105 12.51 -8.76 -7.76
N GLU A 106 13.55 -9.57 -8.01
CA GLU A 106 14.84 -9.48 -7.32
C GLU A 106 15.52 -8.12 -7.57
N ASP A 107 15.58 -7.68 -8.83
CA ASP A 107 16.18 -6.41 -9.22
C ASP A 107 15.44 -5.22 -8.56
N ILE A 108 14.11 -5.29 -8.40
CA ILE A 108 13.33 -4.30 -7.63
C ILE A 108 13.74 -4.30 -6.15
N GLY A 109 13.97 -5.47 -5.56
CA GLY A 109 14.42 -5.59 -4.18
C GLY A 109 15.75 -4.89 -3.93
N GLU A 110 16.73 -5.09 -4.83
CA GLU A 110 18.02 -4.39 -4.78
C GLU A 110 17.85 -2.86 -4.90
N LEU A 111 16.97 -2.41 -5.79
CA LEU A 111 16.66 -0.98 -5.96
C LEU A 111 16.03 -0.39 -4.69
N ILE A 112 15.09 -1.10 -4.05
CA ILE A 112 14.46 -0.64 -2.80
C ILE A 112 15.52 -0.44 -1.71
N GLU A 113 16.49 -1.34 -1.58
CA GLU A 113 17.57 -1.22 -0.58
C GLU A 113 18.41 0.05 -0.82
N VAL A 114 18.78 0.33 -2.07
CA VAL A 114 19.54 1.54 -2.43
C VAL A 114 18.74 2.82 -2.20
N GLU A 115 17.47 2.83 -2.62
CA GLU A 115 16.63 4.04 -2.54
C GLU A 115 16.17 4.37 -1.12
N GLN A 116 16.19 3.42 -0.17
CA GLN A 116 15.82 3.69 1.23
C GLN A 116 16.65 4.83 1.85
N GLU A 117 17.96 4.87 1.61
CA GLU A 117 18.83 5.94 2.13
C GLU A 117 18.58 7.28 1.42
N ASN A 118 18.27 7.26 0.12
CA ASN A 118 17.89 8.46 -0.62
C ASN A 118 16.57 9.05 -0.10
N ILE A 119 15.58 8.20 0.17
CA ILE A 119 14.29 8.58 0.73
C ILE A 119 14.48 9.19 2.13
N ARG A 120 15.26 8.55 3.00
CA ARG A 120 15.57 9.09 4.34
C ARG A 120 16.21 10.47 4.26
N THR A 121 17.20 10.63 3.37
CA THR A 121 17.88 11.91 3.13
C THR A 121 16.91 12.98 2.62
N PHE A 122 16.03 12.63 1.67
CA PHE A 122 15.07 13.56 1.09
C PHE A 122 14.05 14.07 2.12
N PHE A 123 13.52 13.18 2.97
CA PHE A 123 12.52 13.54 3.99
C PHE A 123 13.14 14.00 5.32
N GLY A 124 14.46 13.91 5.48
CA GLY A 124 15.16 14.26 6.72
C GLY A 124 14.82 13.31 7.89
N LEU A 125 14.60 12.03 7.59
CA LEU A 125 14.25 10.97 8.54
C LEU A 125 15.48 10.28 9.13
#